data_AF-A0A7Y0BVT3-F1
#
_entry.id   AF-A0A7Y0BVT3-F1
#
_cell.length_a   1.000
_cell.length_b   1.000
_cell.length_c   1.000
_cell.angle_alpha   90.00
_cell.angle_beta   90.00
_cell.angle_gamma   90.00
#
_symmetry.space_group_name_H-M   'P 1'
#
loop_
_entity.id
_entity.type
_entity.pdbx_description
1 polymer ?
#
loop_
_entity_poly.entity_id
_entity_poly.type
_entity_poly.pdbx_seq_one_letter_code
_entity_poly.pdbx_strand_id
1 'polypeptide(L)'
;MALACGSAPAAVNLPALNIDKTQTTVSGLSSGGYMAAQLHVAYSATFKKGAGIVAGGPYYCAEGFIVNATGRCMASPAGIPTSSLVSTTNSWASQGLIDPVVNLQNSRVYLFSGAIDSTVKPGVMDALKTYYGSFVPAANVIYKKDVAAEHAMVTDDYGSACSTKGSPYINDCDFDLAGAMLGHLYGPLNARNNAALPAGNFVEFNQSQFITGHGMAPTGWAYIPQACTSGAQCRVHVVLHGCQQNVTLVQQQYVRNTGYNRWADSNNVVMLYPQTSTQATNSCWDWWGYDSANYAKKSGPQMAAIKAMVDQVSAGTTTPPPASMLAAPTGVVTSNASASSMTISWNAVTGAASYNVYRSANKTNALPVTATSFNDTGLAVATQYSWTVKAVDSNSAEGAASALATGTTSGTPPPTATCATASNYAHTVAGRAYVFAGFTYANGSNQSMGLWNIFSITTLKMTGANYYVIGSCS
;
A
#
# COMPACT_ATOMS: atom_id res chain seq x y z
N MET A 1 11.45 -20.77 -24.05
CA MET A 1 10.50 -19.89 -23.35
C MET A 1 11.25 -19.12 -22.28
N ALA A 2 11.58 -17.87 -22.54
CA ALA A 2 11.98 -16.94 -21.51
C ALA A 2 10.70 -16.55 -20.74
N LEU A 3 10.65 -16.81 -19.44
CA LEU A 3 9.60 -16.21 -18.61
C LEU A 3 9.80 -14.70 -18.69
N ALA A 4 8.85 -14.00 -19.32
CA ALA A 4 8.74 -12.56 -19.18
C ALA A 4 8.41 -12.29 -17.71
N CYS A 5 9.44 -11.98 -16.94
CA CYS A 5 9.31 -11.45 -15.60
C CYS A 5 8.55 -10.12 -15.75
N GLY A 6 7.28 -10.10 -15.38
CA GLY A 6 6.51 -8.86 -15.35
C GLY A 6 7.26 -7.88 -14.46
N SER A 7 7.69 -6.76 -15.03
CA SER A 7 8.27 -5.66 -14.28
C SER A 7 7.30 -5.25 -13.17
N ALA A 8 7.73 -5.37 -11.91
CA ALA A 8 7.00 -4.77 -10.80
C ALA A 8 6.78 -3.28 -11.14
N PRO A 9 5.55 -2.75 -11.04
CA PRO A 9 5.33 -1.33 -11.25
C PRO A 9 6.29 -0.53 -10.36
N ALA A 10 7.03 0.41 -10.96
CA ALA A 10 7.95 1.25 -10.24
C ALA A 10 7.20 2.06 -9.16
N ALA A 11 7.82 2.23 -7.99
CA ALA A 11 7.25 3.03 -6.91
C ALA A 11 6.90 4.45 -7.41
N VAL A 12 5.70 4.90 -7.12
CA VAL A 12 5.19 6.20 -7.59
C VAL A 12 5.64 7.32 -6.68
N ASN A 13 5.53 8.58 -7.13
CA ASN A 13 5.70 9.69 -6.19
C ASN A 13 4.56 9.71 -5.17
N LEU A 14 4.87 10.07 -3.92
CA LEU A 14 3.85 10.22 -2.89
C LEU A 14 2.86 11.34 -3.30
N PRO A 15 1.56 11.05 -3.45
CA PRO A 15 0.60 12.02 -3.97
C PRO A 15 0.33 13.12 -2.94
N ALA A 16 -0.01 14.32 -3.42
CA ALA A 16 -0.55 15.39 -2.60
C ALA A 16 -2.08 15.29 -2.53
N LEU A 17 -2.63 15.26 -1.32
CA LEU A 17 -4.05 15.05 -1.05
C LEU A 17 -4.63 16.21 -0.22
N ASN A 18 -5.95 16.33 -0.24
CA ASN A 18 -6.69 17.26 0.60
C ASN A 18 -6.71 16.76 2.06
N ILE A 19 -5.65 17.06 2.82
CA ILE A 19 -5.50 16.64 4.21
C ILE A 19 -5.78 17.82 5.17
N ASP A 20 -6.67 17.60 6.13
CA ASP A 20 -6.78 18.46 7.30
C ASP A 20 -5.55 18.26 8.21
N LYS A 21 -4.59 19.15 8.06
CA LYS A 21 -3.32 19.18 8.81
C LYS A 21 -3.52 19.28 10.33
N THR A 22 -4.69 19.73 10.80
CA THR A 22 -4.99 19.80 12.24
C THR A 22 -5.29 18.42 12.85
N GLN A 23 -5.59 17.42 12.01
CA GLN A 23 -5.93 16.06 12.42
C GLN A 23 -4.79 15.06 12.22
N THR A 24 -3.57 15.52 11.96
CA THR A 24 -2.42 14.65 11.76
C THR A 24 -2.02 13.96 13.06
N THR A 25 -1.83 12.64 13.00
CA THR A 25 -1.39 11.80 14.14
C THR A 25 -0.31 10.80 13.72
N VAL A 26 0.36 10.18 14.69
CA VAL A 26 1.38 9.14 14.46
C VAL A 26 1.25 8.01 15.48
N SER A 27 1.56 6.78 15.08
CA SER A 27 1.73 5.68 16.00
C SER A 27 2.87 4.74 15.59
N GLY A 28 3.26 3.86 16.51
CA GLY A 28 4.16 2.77 16.16
C GLY A 28 4.43 1.77 17.28
N LEU A 29 5.02 0.65 16.89
CA LEU A 29 5.46 -0.43 17.78
C LEU A 29 6.96 -0.35 18.05
N SER A 30 7.41 -0.65 19.28
CA SER A 30 8.83 -0.89 19.58
C SER A 30 9.69 0.33 19.26
N SER A 31 10.75 0.20 18.43
CA SER A 31 11.50 1.35 17.91
C SER A 31 10.62 2.33 17.13
N GLY A 32 9.57 1.87 16.44
CA GLY A 32 8.55 2.72 15.82
C GLY A 32 7.69 3.45 16.85
N GLY A 33 7.46 2.85 18.03
CA GLY A 33 6.80 3.49 19.16
C GLY A 33 7.67 4.60 19.77
N TYR A 34 8.98 4.35 19.94
CA TYR A 34 9.92 5.41 20.29
C TYR A 34 9.96 6.52 19.24
N MET A 35 10.03 6.18 17.96
CA MET A 35 10.02 7.17 16.87
C MET A 35 8.71 7.96 16.83
N ALA A 36 7.56 7.33 17.10
CA ALA A 36 6.28 8.01 17.22
C ALA A 36 6.28 9.04 18.36
N ALA A 37 6.87 8.72 19.52
CA ALA A 37 7.06 9.66 20.61
C ALA A 37 8.02 10.81 20.22
N GLN A 38 9.10 10.50 19.50
CA GLN A 38 10.03 11.51 18.98
C GLN A 38 9.35 12.46 17.99
N LEU A 39 8.62 11.95 17.01
CA LEU A 39 7.87 12.77 16.05
C LEU A 39 6.81 13.61 16.75
N HIS A 40 6.05 13.03 17.68
CA HIS A 40 5.01 13.75 18.39
C HIS A 40 5.56 14.91 19.22
N VAL A 41 6.70 14.73 19.90
CA VAL A 41 7.32 15.79 20.71
C VAL A 41 8.08 16.79 19.83
N ALA A 42 8.94 16.30 18.93
CA ALA A 42 9.82 17.15 18.12
C ALA A 42 9.07 17.97 17.07
N TYR A 43 8.01 17.39 16.51
CA TYR A 43 7.15 17.97 15.48
C TYR A 43 5.70 18.08 15.97
N SER A 44 5.47 18.48 17.22
CA SER A 44 4.14 18.61 17.82
C SER A 44 3.21 19.58 17.08
N ALA A 45 3.74 20.55 16.32
CA ALA A 45 2.96 21.40 15.43
C ALA A 45 2.48 20.67 14.16
N THR A 46 3.08 19.53 13.82
CA THR A 46 2.63 18.65 12.74
C THR A 46 1.68 17.60 13.27
N PHE A 47 2.07 16.85 14.30
CA PHE A 47 1.27 15.78 14.90
C PHE A 47 0.31 16.32 15.98
N LYS A 48 -0.40 17.41 15.64
CA LYS A 48 -1.20 18.20 16.58
C LYS A 48 -2.29 17.41 17.28
N LYS A 49 -2.87 16.42 16.59
CA LYS A 49 -4.00 15.68 17.12
C LYS A 49 -3.57 14.63 18.15
N GLY A 50 -2.34 14.12 18.03
CA GLY A 50 -1.76 13.25 19.03
C GLY A 50 -1.02 12.03 18.49
N ALA A 51 -0.74 11.08 19.39
CA ALA A 51 0.08 9.92 19.09
C ALA A 51 -0.31 8.64 19.84
N GLY A 52 -0.05 7.50 19.21
CA GLY A 52 -0.22 6.16 19.78
C GLY A 52 1.12 5.45 19.97
N ILE A 53 1.46 5.06 21.19
CA ILE A 53 2.76 4.44 21.48
C ILE A 53 2.55 3.01 21.97
N VAL A 54 3.06 2.04 21.21
CA VAL A 54 2.90 0.61 21.50
C VAL A 54 4.28 0.03 21.85
N ALA A 55 4.46 -0.41 23.09
CA ALA A 55 5.73 -0.98 23.58
C ALA A 55 6.97 -0.14 23.20
N GLY A 56 6.86 1.19 23.29
CA GLY A 56 7.95 2.15 23.08
C GLY A 56 8.49 2.67 24.41
N GLY A 57 8.78 3.96 24.50
CA GLY A 57 9.18 4.55 25.76
C GLY A 57 9.36 6.07 25.73
N PRO A 58 9.86 6.65 26.84
CA PRO A 58 10.03 8.09 26.99
C PRO A 58 10.83 8.72 25.86
N TYR A 59 10.44 9.93 25.46
CA TYR A 59 11.21 10.74 24.54
C TYR A 59 12.64 10.93 25.05
N TYR A 60 13.63 10.70 24.18
CA TYR A 60 15.07 10.79 24.49
C TYR A 60 15.55 9.83 25.60
N CYS A 61 14.82 8.74 25.90
CA CYS A 61 15.15 7.82 26.99
C CYS A 61 16.61 7.30 26.96
N ALA A 62 17.10 6.97 25.77
CA ALA A 62 18.44 6.41 25.58
C ALA A 62 19.56 7.44 25.78
N GLU A 63 19.25 8.74 25.70
CA GLU A 63 20.22 9.84 25.82
C GLU A 63 21.44 9.72 24.87
N GLY A 64 21.32 8.96 23.77
CA GLY A 64 22.43 8.73 22.84
C GLY A 64 23.35 7.55 23.21
N PHE A 65 23.00 6.75 24.23
CA PHE A 65 23.84 5.68 24.75
C PHE A 65 23.17 4.31 24.65
N ILE A 66 23.85 3.34 24.02
CA ILE A 66 23.34 1.96 23.83
C ILE A 66 23.06 1.23 25.15
N VAL A 67 23.81 1.53 26.22
CA VAL A 67 23.61 0.93 27.54
C VAL A 67 22.28 1.38 28.15
N ASN A 68 21.92 2.66 27.96
CA ASN A 68 20.61 3.16 28.39
C ASN A 68 19.51 2.57 27.52
N ALA A 69 19.72 2.52 26.20
CA ALA A 69 18.78 1.94 25.25
C ALA A 69 18.42 0.49 25.62
N THR A 70 19.42 -0.38 25.69
CA THR A 70 19.21 -1.82 25.96
C THR A 70 18.92 -2.14 27.43
N GLY A 71 19.39 -1.30 28.34
CA GLY A 71 19.13 -1.41 29.78
C GLY A 71 17.81 -0.76 30.17
N ARG A 72 17.86 0.47 30.70
CA ARG A 72 16.70 1.12 31.32
C ARG A 72 15.55 1.45 30.37
N CYS A 73 15.80 1.55 29.06
CA CYS A 73 14.76 1.81 28.07
C CYS A 73 14.18 0.52 27.45
N MET A 74 14.61 -0.66 27.89
CA MET A 74 14.10 -1.95 27.40
C MET A 74 13.97 -2.98 28.55
N ALA A 75 15.10 -3.54 28.98
CA ALA A 75 15.13 -4.73 29.83
C ALA A 75 15.01 -4.45 31.34
N SER A 76 15.36 -3.25 31.80
CA SER A 76 15.49 -2.94 33.24
C SER A 76 14.99 -1.52 33.56
N PRO A 77 13.68 -1.24 33.47
CA PRO A 77 13.11 0.11 33.55
C PRO A 77 13.35 0.89 34.86
N ALA A 78 13.97 0.25 35.86
CA ALA A 78 14.43 0.95 37.04
C ALA A 78 15.41 2.08 36.65
N GLY A 79 15.17 3.28 37.17
CA GLY A 79 16.09 4.41 37.01
C GLY A 79 15.97 5.18 35.68
N ILE A 80 14.88 5.04 34.92
CA ILE A 80 14.57 5.99 33.83
C ILE A 80 14.38 7.40 34.44
N PRO A 81 15.19 8.41 34.06
CA PRO A 81 15.20 9.72 34.71
C PRO A 81 14.16 10.67 34.09
N THR A 82 12.86 10.38 34.25
CA THR A 82 11.78 11.12 33.57
C THR A 82 11.83 12.64 33.80
N SER A 83 12.17 13.11 34.99
CA SER A 83 12.35 14.54 35.29
C SER A 83 13.48 15.19 34.50
N SER A 84 14.60 14.50 34.32
CA SER A 84 15.72 14.94 33.47
C SER A 84 15.29 15.01 32.00
N LEU A 85 14.58 13.99 31.51
CA LEU A 85 14.08 13.94 30.13
C LEU A 85 13.10 15.09 29.83
N VAL A 86 12.21 15.40 30.78
CA VAL A 86 11.31 16.57 30.73
C VAL A 86 12.10 17.88 30.69
N SER A 87 13.14 18.00 31.51
CA SER A 87 14.00 19.19 31.54
C SER A 87 14.73 19.41 30.22
N THR A 88 15.29 18.33 29.64
CA THR A 88 15.91 18.35 28.31
C THR A 88 14.90 18.74 27.23
N THR A 89 13.67 18.21 27.29
CA THR A 89 12.60 18.55 26.35
C THR A 89 12.29 20.06 26.39
N ASN A 90 12.07 20.62 27.58
CA ASN A 90 11.81 22.06 27.74
C ASN A 90 12.97 22.92 27.24
N SER A 91 14.21 22.51 27.53
CA SER A 91 15.41 23.20 27.05
C SER A 91 15.48 23.20 25.52
N TRP A 92 15.31 22.05 24.87
CA TRP A 92 15.31 21.98 23.40
C TRP A 92 14.15 22.74 22.75
N ALA A 93 12.99 22.80 23.39
CA ALA A 93 11.86 23.61 22.92
C ALA A 93 12.19 25.11 23.00
N SER A 94 12.78 25.59 24.09
CA SER A 94 13.20 27.00 24.22
C SER A 94 14.30 27.40 23.22
N GLN A 95 15.11 26.44 22.76
CA GLN A 95 16.15 26.63 21.76
C GLN A 95 15.62 26.50 20.32
N GLY A 96 14.35 26.12 20.12
CA GLY A 96 13.77 25.90 18.80
C GLY A 96 14.25 24.62 18.10
N LEU A 97 14.95 23.72 18.80
CA LEU A 97 15.42 22.44 18.28
C LEU A 97 14.27 21.42 18.12
N ILE A 98 13.20 21.63 18.88
CA ILE A 98 11.90 20.98 18.77
C ILE A 98 10.78 22.01 18.80
N ASP A 99 9.56 21.60 18.49
CA ASP A 99 8.39 22.45 18.63
C ASP A 99 8.11 22.84 20.10
N PRO A 100 7.44 23.99 20.34
CA PRO A 100 7.01 24.38 21.68
C PRO A 100 6.16 23.30 22.37
N VAL A 101 6.50 22.98 23.63
CA VAL A 101 5.78 21.95 24.42
C VAL A 101 4.30 22.28 24.64
N VAL A 102 3.90 23.55 24.55
CA VAL A 102 2.49 23.98 24.65
C VAL A 102 1.61 23.33 23.57
N ASN A 103 2.18 22.96 22.41
CA ASN A 103 1.44 22.26 21.36
C ASN A 103 0.92 20.88 21.83
N LEU A 104 1.58 20.26 22.81
CA LEU A 104 1.20 18.94 23.33
C LEU A 104 -0.04 19.00 24.24
N GLN A 105 -0.43 20.17 24.76
CA GLN A 105 -1.52 20.30 25.73
C GLN A 105 -2.89 19.87 25.17
N ASN A 106 -3.07 19.98 23.85
CA ASN A 106 -4.30 19.59 23.16
C ASN A 106 -4.21 18.22 22.49
N SER A 107 -3.04 17.56 22.54
CA SER A 107 -2.84 16.24 21.96
C SER A 107 -3.59 15.18 22.74
N ARG A 108 -4.07 14.16 22.03
CA ARG A 108 -4.54 12.90 22.63
C ARG A 108 -3.45 11.84 22.54
N VAL A 109 -3.20 11.11 23.62
CA VAL A 109 -2.16 10.09 23.65
C VAL A 109 -2.77 8.74 24.02
N TYR A 110 -2.49 7.73 23.21
CA TYR A 110 -2.84 6.35 23.52
C TYR A 110 -1.57 5.55 23.77
N LEU A 111 -1.49 4.90 24.92
CA LEU A 111 -0.35 4.07 25.31
C LEU A 111 -0.81 2.61 25.36
N PHE A 112 -0.01 1.71 24.81
CA PHE A 112 -0.21 0.27 24.93
C PHE A 112 1.07 -0.44 25.37
N SER A 113 0.93 -1.37 26.31
CA SER A 113 2.00 -2.30 26.68
C SER A 113 1.40 -3.67 26.94
N GLY A 114 1.98 -4.72 26.36
CA GLY A 114 1.60 -6.09 26.69
C GLY A 114 2.01 -6.40 28.14
N ALA A 115 1.12 -6.98 28.93
CA ALA A 115 1.36 -7.25 30.36
C ALA A 115 2.53 -8.23 30.58
N ILE A 116 2.87 -9.03 29.56
CA ILE A 116 3.97 -10.00 29.59
C ILE A 116 5.09 -9.66 28.59
N ASP A 117 5.13 -8.43 28.08
CA ASP A 117 6.19 -7.98 27.17
C ASP A 117 7.57 -8.13 27.82
N SER A 118 8.38 -9.04 27.27
CA SER A 118 9.71 -9.36 27.78
C SER A 118 10.84 -8.54 27.14
N THR A 119 10.54 -7.70 26.15
CA THR A 119 11.52 -6.94 25.35
C THR A 119 11.56 -5.48 25.75
N VAL A 120 10.41 -4.81 25.73
CA VAL A 120 10.23 -3.46 26.25
C VAL A 120 9.30 -3.59 27.44
N LYS A 121 9.89 -3.83 28.60
CA LYS A 121 9.12 -4.20 29.80
C LYS A 121 8.10 -3.12 30.15
N PRO A 122 6.91 -3.48 30.69
CA PRO A 122 5.85 -2.52 30.99
C PRO A 122 6.26 -1.28 31.80
N GLY A 123 7.25 -1.41 32.69
CA GLY A 123 7.79 -0.27 33.45
C GLY A 123 8.36 0.86 32.58
N VAL A 124 8.81 0.57 31.34
CA VAL A 124 9.24 1.60 30.38
C VAL A 124 8.04 2.45 29.93
N MET A 125 6.91 1.82 29.66
CA MET A 125 5.67 2.48 29.26
C MET A 125 5.00 3.20 30.45
N ASP A 126 5.14 2.68 31.67
CA ASP A 126 4.77 3.41 32.91
C ASP A 126 5.59 4.72 33.04
N ALA A 127 6.89 4.69 32.74
CA ALA A 127 7.73 5.89 32.72
C ALA A 127 7.34 6.85 31.58
N LEU A 128 6.94 6.34 30.41
CA LEU A 128 6.43 7.16 29.32
C LEU A 128 5.12 7.86 29.71
N LYS A 129 4.21 7.17 30.40
CA LYS A 129 2.99 7.80 30.93
C LYS A 129 3.35 8.95 31.88
N THR A 130 4.32 8.73 32.77
CA THR A 130 4.82 9.77 33.68
C THR A 130 5.41 10.96 32.90
N TYR A 131 6.21 10.70 31.86
CA TYR A 131 6.77 11.74 30.99
C TYR A 131 5.65 12.56 30.31
N TYR A 132 4.68 11.91 29.67
CA TYR A 132 3.57 12.60 29.02
C TYR A 132 2.71 13.42 30.00
N GLY A 133 2.56 12.95 31.24
CA GLY A 133 1.83 13.68 32.30
C GLY A 133 2.42 15.06 32.64
N SER A 134 3.64 15.37 32.18
CA SER A 134 4.24 16.71 32.32
C SER A 134 3.78 17.70 31.24
N PHE A 135 3.18 17.23 30.13
CA PHE A 135 2.86 18.06 28.96
C PHE A 135 1.42 17.89 28.45
N VAL A 136 0.82 16.72 28.68
CA VAL A 136 -0.50 16.34 28.19
C VAL A 136 -1.44 16.15 29.39
N PRO A 137 -2.63 16.79 29.41
CA PRO A 137 -3.60 16.58 30.46
C PRO A 137 -3.96 15.10 30.63
N ALA A 138 -4.10 14.63 31.87
CA ALA A 138 -4.39 13.23 32.17
C ALA A 138 -5.66 12.72 31.47
N ALA A 139 -6.68 13.57 31.29
CA ALA A 139 -7.92 13.24 30.57
C ALA A 139 -7.71 12.93 29.08
N ASN A 140 -6.59 13.36 28.49
CA ASN A 140 -6.25 13.10 27.11
C ASN A 140 -5.34 11.87 26.93
N VAL A 141 -4.98 11.17 28.01
CA VAL A 141 -4.07 10.02 27.98
C VAL A 141 -4.82 8.74 28.36
N ILE A 142 -4.88 7.78 27.43
CA ILE A 142 -5.31 6.41 27.72
C ILE A 142 -4.07 5.53 27.82
N TYR A 143 -4.05 4.61 28.80
CA TYR A 143 -3.02 3.58 28.89
C TYR A 143 -3.63 2.20 29.11
N LYS A 144 -3.54 1.36 28.07
CA LYS A 144 -3.97 -0.03 28.07
C LYS A 144 -2.76 -0.93 28.36
N LYS A 145 -2.82 -1.72 29.44
CA LYS A 145 -1.68 -2.56 29.87
C LYS A 145 -2.04 -3.92 30.48
N ASP A 146 -3.29 -4.32 30.32
CA ASP A 146 -3.93 -5.49 30.92
C ASP A 146 -4.13 -6.64 29.92
N VAL A 147 -3.73 -6.45 28.65
CA VAL A 147 -3.69 -7.54 27.66
C VAL A 147 -2.44 -8.37 27.88
N ALA A 148 -2.57 -9.68 28.06
CA ALA A 148 -1.45 -10.63 28.25
C ALA A 148 -0.70 -10.90 26.92
N ALA A 149 -0.21 -9.83 26.30
CA ALA A 149 0.54 -9.85 25.06
C ALA A 149 2.05 -9.83 25.32
N GLU A 150 2.79 -10.61 24.53
CA GLU A 150 4.24 -10.46 24.36
C GLU A 150 4.56 -9.27 23.43
N HIS A 151 5.85 -9.03 23.16
CA HIS A 151 6.31 -7.90 22.34
C HIS A 151 5.86 -7.98 20.86
N ALA A 152 4.69 -7.42 20.57
CA ALA A 152 4.08 -7.41 19.24
C ALA A 152 3.07 -6.25 19.06
N MET A 153 2.75 -5.94 17.80
CA MET A 153 1.55 -5.19 17.47
C MET A 153 0.36 -6.14 17.63
N VAL A 154 -0.57 -5.83 18.52
CA VAL A 154 -1.71 -6.71 18.78
C VAL A 154 -2.89 -6.38 17.85
N THR A 155 -3.63 -7.40 17.45
CA THR A 155 -4.85 -7.32 16.65
C THR A 155 -5.93 -8.21 17.26
N ASP A 156 -7.12 -8.23 16.66
CA ASP A 156 -8.24 -9.07 17.05
C ASP A 156 -8.52 -10.23 16.10
N ASP A 157 -7.78 -10.35 15.00
CA ASP A 157 -8.06 -11.38 13.98
C ASP A 157 -6.86 -11.79 13.10
N TYR A 158 -5.65 -11.35 13.44
CA TYR A 158 -4.46 -11.66 12.65
C TYR A 158 -3.17 -11.77 13.48
N GLY A 159 -2.41 -12.84 13.23
CA GLY A 159 -1.04 -12.97 13.71
C GLY A 159 -0.80 -14.23 14.51
N SER A 160 0.32 -14.27 15.23
CA SER A 160 0.64 -15.37 16.14
C SER A 160 -0.21 -15.29 17.42
N ALA A 161 -0.19 -16.33 18.25
CA ALA A 161 -0.85 -16.26 19.55
C ALA A 161 -0.32 -15.08 20.39
N CYS A 162 -1.19 -14.45 21.18
CA CYS A 162 -0.88 -13.25 21.96
C CYS A 162 0.41 -13.32 22.79
N SER A 163 0.74 -14.50 23.34
CA SER A 163 1.95 -14.77 24.13
C SER A 163 3.22 -15.07 23.30
N THR A 164 3.17 -14.89 21.99
CA THR A 164 4.30 -15.18 21.09
C THR A 164 5.21 -13.98 20.95
N LYS A 165 6.51 -14.18 21.14
CA LYS A 165 7.54 -13.23 20.73
C LYS A 165 8.29 -13.78 19.51
N GLY A 166 7.93 -13.32 18.32
CA GLY A 166 8.58 -13.74 17.08
C GLY A 166 7.99 -13.06 15.85
N SER A 167 8.69 -13.20 14.72
CA SER A 167 8.25 -12.66 13.42
C SER A 167 6.85 -13.17 13.05
N PRO A 168 5.95 -12.32 12.51
CA PRO A 168 6.18 -10.93 12.07
C PRO A 168 6.02 -9.89 13.19
N TYR A 169 5.99 -10.30 14.47
CA TYR A 169 5.68 -9.46 15.64
C TYR A 169 4.32 -8.77 15.52
N ILE A 170 3.35 -9.53 14.99
CA ILE A 170 1.93 -9.19 14.95
C ILE A 170 1.22 -10.38 15.58
N ASN A 171 0.42 -10.12 16.61
CA ASN A 171 -0.26 -11.15 17.37
C ASN A 171 -1.77 -10.94 17.37
N ASP A 172 -2.51 -12.02 17.23
CA ASP A 172 -3.93 -12.05 17.52
C ASP A 172 -4.12 -12.21 19.03
N CYS A 173 -4.68 -11.16 19.63
CA CYS A 173 -4.93 -11.04 21.06
C CYS A 173 -6.42 -10.82 21.37
N ASP A 174 -7.31 -11.02 20.40
CA ASP A 174 -8.73 -10.68 20.53
C ASP A 174 -8.92 -9.21 20.99
N PHE A 175 -8.04 -8.32 20.53
CA PHE A 175 -8.07 -6.91 20.90
C PHE A 175 -7.69 -6.00 19.73
N ASP A 176 -8.68 -5.23 19.24
CA ASP A 176 -8.50 -4.25 18.16
C ASP A 176 -7.77 -3.00 18.67
N LEU A 177 -6.45 -3.11 18.81
CA LEU A 177 -5.60 -2.01 19.25
C LEU A 177 -5.66 -0.82 18.29
N ALA A 178 -5.64 -1.06 16.98
CA ALA A 178 -5.71 0.01 15.99
C ALA A 178 -7.02 0.80 16.13
N GLY A 179 -8.16 0.12 16.26
CA GLY A 179 -9.46 0.74 16.48
C GLY A 179 -9.55 1.51 17.80
N ALA A 180 -9.13 0.90 18.91
CA ALA A 180 -9.11 1.55 20.21
C ALA A 180 -8.24 2.82 20.22
N MET A 181 -7.07 2.74 19.59
CA MET A 181 -6.15 3.86 19.46
C MET A 181 -6.71 4.97 18.58
N LEU A 182 -7.15 4.65 17.35
CA LEU A 182 -7.70 5.65 16.44
C LEU A 182 -8.97 6.29 17.00
N GLY A 183 -9.83 5.52 17.69
CA GLY A 183 -11.02 6.03 18.35
C GLY A 183 -10.70 7.02 19.47
N HIS A 184 -9.64 6.79 20.25
CA HIS A 184 -9.18 7.79 21.22
C HIS A 184 -8.66 9.05 20.53
N LEU A 185 -7.74 8.86 19.57
CA LEU A 185 -7.09 9.96 18.87
C LEU A 185 -8.08 10.86 18.12
N TYR A 186 -9.03 10.27 17.40
CA TYR A 186 -9.96 11.00 16.55
C TYR A 186 -11.32 11.28 17.18
N GLY A 187 -11.69 10.57 18.25
CA GLY A 187 -13.06 10.54 18.75
C GLY A 187 -13.89 9.47 18.04
N PRO A 188 -15.23 9.59 18.06
CA PRO A 188 -16.11 8.62 17.41
C PRO A 188 -15.73 8.39 15.93
N LEU A 189 -15.67 7.12 15.53
CA LEU A 189 -15.37 6.68 14.18
C LEU A 189 -16.54 5.86 13.63
N ASN A 190 -16.72 5.88 12.31
CA ASN A 190 -17.56 4.93 11.61
C ASN A 190 -17.02 3.52 11.82
N ALA A 191 -17.91 2.52 11.83
CA ALA A 191 -17.52 1.12 11.92
C ALA A 191 -16.49 0.77 10.83
N ARG A 192 -15.48 -0.03 11.20
CA ARG A 192 -14.42 -0.46 10.30
C ARG A 192 -14.97 -1.30 9.13
N ASN A 193 -14.32 -1.22 7.97
CA ASN A 193 -14.64 -2.07 6.84
C ASN A 193 -14.08 -3.49 7.06
N ASN A 194 -14.96 -4.48 7.23
CA ASN A 194 -14.58 -5.90 7.37
C ASN A 194 -14.49 -6.65 6.03
N ALA A 195 -14.79 -6.00 4.91
CA ALA A 195 -14.63 -6.59 3.58
C ALA A 195 -13.16 -6.56 3.14
N ALA A 196 -12.86 -7.29 2.05
CA ALA A 196 -11.55 -7.23 1.42
C ALA A 196 -11.26 -5.80 0.92
N LEU A 197 -10.17 -5.21 1.38
CA LEU A 197 -9.79 -3.85 0.99
C LEU A 197 -9.26 -3.81 -0.45
N PRO A 198 -9.59 -2.79 -1.25
CA PRO A 198 -9.14 -2.70 -2.63
C PRO A 198 -7.61 -2.66 -2.74
N ALA A 199 -7.03 -3.55 -3.56
CA ALA A 199 -5.58 -3.61 -3.73
C ALA A 199 -5.00 -2.29 -4.26
N GLY A 200 -5.74 -1.56 -5.11
CA GLY A 200 -5.33 -0.27 -5.67
C GLY A 200 -5.23 0.87 -4.64
N ASN A 201 -5.75 0.69 -3.42
CA ASN A 201 -5.61 1.67 -2.35
C ASN A 201 -4.25 1.55 -1.64
N PHE A 202 -3.51 0.45 -1.84
CA PHE A 202 -2.16 0.29 -1.32
C PHE A 202 -1.15 0.82 -2.34
N VAL A 203 -0.51 1.94 -1.99
CA VAL A 203 0.43 2.66 -2.85
C VAL A 203 1.84 2.47 -2.33
N GLU A 204 2.69 1.83 -3.12
CA GLU A 204 4.14 1.88 -2.89
C GLU A 204 4.69 3.18 -3.46
N PHE A 205 5.29 4.01 -2.60
CA PHE A 205 5.82 5.31 -2.98
C PHE A 205 7.35 5.37 -2.90
N ASN A 206 7.95 6.22 -3.72
CA ASN A 206 9.37 6.49 -3.75
C ASN A 206 9.79 7.29 -2.51
N GLN A 207 10.25 6.59 -1.48
CA GLN A 207 10.72 7.19 -0.24
C GLN A 207 12.05 7.95 -0.44
N SER A 208 12.82 7.58 -1.48
CA SER A 208 14.08 8.23 -1.84
C SER A 208 13.91 9.70 -2.24
N GLN A 209 12.69 10.15 -2.53
CA GLN A 209 12.37 11.57 -2.72
C GLN A 209 12.65 12.41 -1.46
N PHE A 210 12.58 11.79 -0.29
CA PHE A 210 12.66 12.48 1.00
C PHE A 210 13.98 12.22 1.72
N ILE A 211 14.60 11.06 1.48
CA ILE A 211 15.84 10.66 2.12
C ILE A 211 16.53 9.52 1.38
N THR A 212 17.86 9.56 1.32
CA THR A 212 18.69 8.44 0.89
C THR A 212 19.64 8.06 2.02
N GLY A 213 19.87 6.75 2.24
CA GLY A 213 20.68 6.27 3.35
C GLY A 213 19.96 6.34 4.71
N HIS A 214 20.72 6.60 5.78
CA HIS A 214 20.20 6.77 7.15
C HIS A 214 19.34 5.62 7.70
N GLY A 215 19.57 4.40 7.21
CA GLY A 215 18.76 3.23 7.56
C GLY A 215 17.32 3.26 7.03
N MET A 216 16.98 4.17 6.10
CA MET A 216 15.68 4.25 5.44
C MET A 216 15.68 3.41 4.16
N ALA A 217 14.55 2.78 3.83
CA ALA A 217 14.38 2.06 2.57
C ALA A 217 14.19 3.01 1.38
N PRO A 218 14.44 2.56 0.14
CA PRO A 218 14.21 3.39 -1.04
C PRO A 218 12.73 3.62 -1.33
N THR A 219 11.84 2.74 -0.85
CA THR A 219 10.39 2.81 -1.01
C THR A 219 9.67 2.75 0.33
N GLY A 220 8.46 3.30 0.39
CA GLY A 220 7.55 3.25 1.52
C GLY A 220 6.14 2.88 1.05
N TRP A 221 5.20 2.71 1.97
CA TRP A 221 3.82 2.33 1.64
C TRP A 221 2.81 3.32 2.17
N ALA A 222 1.67 3.46 1.48
CA ALA A 222 0.51 4.18 1.97
C ALA A 222 -0.76 3.38 1.71
N TYR A 223 -1.74 3.48 2.60
CA TYR A 223 -3.13 3.12 2.31
C TYR A 223 -3.92 4.41 2.12
N ILE A 224 -4.46 4.61 0.93
CA ILE A 224 -5.19 5.82 0.57
C ILE A 224 -6.64 5.42 0.23
N PRO A 225 -7.63 5.72 1.10
CA PRO A 225 -9.02 5.45 0.80
C PRO A 225 -9.47 6.12 -0.51
N GLN A 226 -10.37 5.48 -1.24
CA GLN A 226 -10.86 5.97 -2.54
C GLN A 226 -11.49 7.37 -2.45
N ALA A 227 -12.12 7.70 -1.32
CA ALA A 227 -12.65 9.04 -1.08
C ALA A 227 -11.54 10.12 -1.09
N CYS A 228 -10.36 9.80 -0.55
CA CYS A 228 -9.22 10.72 -0.48
C CYS A 228 -8.59 10.93 -1.86
N THR A 229 -8.46 9.87 -2.67
CA THR A 229 -8.01 10.00 -4.07
C THR A 229 -9.01 10.75 -4.94
N SER A 230 -10.29 10.76 -4.56
CA SER A 230 -11.37 11.50 -5.24
C SER A 230 -11.53 12.94 -4.73
N GLY A 231 -10.63 13.43 -3.87
CA GLY A 231 -10.58 14.84 -3.44
C GLY A 231 -11.37 15.16 -2.15
N ALA A 232 -11.96 14.17 -1.48
CA ALA A 232 -12.56 14.39 -0.17
C ALA A 232 -11.50 14.91 0.83
N GLN A 233 -11.93 15.76 1.76
CA GLN A 233 -11.06 16.13 2.88
C GLN A 233 -10.83 14.89 3.75
N CYS A 234 -9.55 14.57 3.93
CA CYS A 234 -9.09 13.42 4.67
C CYS A 234 -8.17 13.83 5.82
N ARG A 235 -7.84 12.85 6.65
CA ARG A 235 -6.87 12.96 7.74
C ARG A 235 -5.66 12.10 7.38
N VAL A 236 -4.54 12.29 8.06
CA VAL A 236 -3.38 11.40 7.91
C VAL A 236 -2.93 10.85 9.26
N HIS A 237 -2.64 9.56 9.28
CA HIS A 237 -2.03 8.86 10.39
C HIS A 237 -0.75 8.17 9.91
N VAL A 238 0.38 8.46 10.54
CA VAL A 238 1.65 7.77 10.25
C VAL A 238 1.74 6.53 11.11
N VAL A 239 2.03 5.37 10.53
CA VAL A 239 2.15 4.09 11.23
C VAL A 239 3.57 3.55 11.06
N LEU A 240 4.28 3.44 12.18
CA LEU A 240 5.70 3.07 12.20
C LEU A 240 5.86 1.64 12.71
N HIS A 241 6.46 0.80 11.88
CA HIS A 241 6.78 -0.59 12.24
C HIS A 241 7.89 -0.65 13.30
N GLY A 242 7.97 -1.76 14.03
CA GLY A 242 9.05 -2.04 14.98
C GLY A 242 10.33 -2.52 14.30
N CYS A 243 11.32 -2.89 15.12
CA CYS A 243 12.54 -3.52 14.62
C CYS A 243 12.20 -4.81 13.86
N GLN A 244 12.94 -5.11 12.80
CA GLN A 244 12.75 -6.31 11.97
C GLN A 244 11.37 -6.46 11.30
N GLN A 245 10.56 -5.40 11.25
CA GLN A 245 9.22 -5.41 10.63
C GLN A 245 9.12 -4.58 9.35
N ASN A 246 10.26 -4.22 8.75
CA ASN A 246 10.25 -3.57 7.43
C ASN A 246 9.85 -4.56 6.33
N VAL A 247 9.44 -4.02 5.18
CA VAL A 247 8.92 -4.80 4.06
C VAL A 247 9.88 -5.87 3.54
N THR A 248 11.20 -5.65 3.67
CA THR A 248 12.20 -6.65 3.25
C THR A 248 12.15 -7.91 4.12
N LEU A 249 11.85 -7.77 5.41
CA LEU A 249 11.89 -8.87 6.38
C LEU A 249 10.54 -9.55 6.58
N VAL A 250 9.45 -8.79 6.56
CA VAL A 250 8.10 -9.33 6.81
C VAL A 250 7.15 -9.10 5.64
N GLN A 251 7.65 -8.74 4.46
CA GLN A 251 6.80 -8.37 3.31
C GLN A 251 5.79 -7.29 3.73
N GLN A 252 4.59 -7.26 3.14
CA GLN A 252 3.57 -6.27 3.47
C GLN A 252 2.74 -6.65 4.71
N GLN A 253 3.20 -7.59 5.55
CA GLN A 253 2.45 -8.07 6.72
C GLN A 253 2.09 -6.93 7.68
N TYR A 254 3.06 -6.07 8.01
CA TYR A 254 2.82 -4.93 8.88
C TYR A 254 1.90 -3.87 8.24
N VAL A 255 2.08 -3.63 6.95
CA VAL A 255 1.27 -2.66 6.19
C VAL A 255 -0.18 -3.11 6.09
N ARG A 256 -0.43 -4.41 5.89
CA ARG A 256 -1.78 -4.93 5.59
C ARG A 256 -2.54 -5.36 6.83
N ASN A 257 -1.85 -5.94 7.81
CA ASN A 257 -2.48 -6.80 8.81
C ASN A 257 -2.37 -6.29 10.25
N THR A 258 -2.09 -5.00 10.44
CA THR A 258 -2.04 -4.35 11.77
C THR A 258 -3.37 -3.70 12.17
N GLY A 259 -4.45 -3.94 11.39
CA GLY A 259 -5.81 -3.49 11.69
C GLY A 259 -6.15 -2.05 11.25
N TYR A 260 -5.16 -1.17 11.07
CA TYR A 260 -5.38 0.25 10.75
C TYR A 260 -6.21 0.50 9.49
N ASN A 261 -5.93 -0.20 8.39
CA ASN A 261 -6.52 0.13 7.08
C ASN A 261 -8.04 -0.05 7.03
N ARG A 262 -8.59 -0.99 7.80
CA ARG A 262 -10.03 -1.23 7.85
C ARG A 262 -10.78 -0.07 8.50
N TRP A 263 -10.18 0.56 9.50
CA TRP A 263 -10.67 1.80 10.09
C TRP A 263 -10.44 2.97 9.15
N ALA A 264 -9.26 3.04 8.52
CA ALA A 264 -8.89 4.07 7.57
C ALA A 264 -9.91 4.23 6.43
N ASP A 265 -10.34 3.09 5.87
CA ASP A 265 -11.19 2.99 4.70
C ASP A 265 -12.58 3.60 4.90
N SER A 266 -13.19 3.38 6.06
CA SER A 266 -14.52 3.91 6.38
C SER A 266 -14.50 5.30 7.04
N ASN A 267 -13.31 5.87 7.26
CA ASN A 267 -13.13 7.09 8.04
C ASN A 267 -12.28 8.17 7.36
N ASN A 268 -12.01 8.09 6.06
CA ASN A 268 -11.24 9.11 5.33
C ASN A 268 -9.89 9.40 6.00
N VAL A 269 -9.17 8.36 6.45
CA VAL A 269 -7.83 8.49 7.02
C VAL A 269 -6.84 7.85 6.07
N VAL A 270 -5.84 8.61 5.63
CA VAL A 270 -4.70 8.09 4.89
C VAL A 270 -3.72 7.50 5.90
N MET A 271 -3.32 6.25 5.70
CA MET A 271 -2.28 5.61 6.51
C MET A 271 -0.97 5.70 5.77
N LEU A 272 0.02 6.37 6.34
CA LEU A 272 1.38 6.43 5.80
C LEU A 272 2.26 5.44 6.56
N TYR A 273 2.92 4.54 5.84
CA TYR A 273 3.82 3.51 6.37
C TYR A 273 5.26 3.73 5.84
N PRO A 274 6.00 4.73 6.36
CA PRO A 274 7.42 4.85 6.10
C PRO A 274 8.17 3.55 6.46
N GLN A 275 9.25 3.25 5.75
CA GLN A 275 9.99 2.00 5.90
C GLN A 275 11.45 2.26 6.25
N THR A 276 11.95 1.58 7.28
CA THR A 276 13.39 1.40 7.46
C THR A 276 13.91 0.35 6.48
N SER A 277 15.24 0.25 6.33
CA SER A 277 15.89 -0.80 5.55
C SER A 277 16.67 -1.76 6.43
N THR A 278 17.18 -2.83 5.82
CA THR A 278 18.12 -3.76 6.48
C THR A 278 19.48 -3.15 6.78
N GLN A 279 19.78 -1.94 6.26
CA GLN A 279 21.00 -1.20 6.60
C GLN A 279 20.87 -0.46 7.94
N ALA A 280 19.65 -0.28 8.45
CA ALA A 280 19.44 0.27 9.80
C ALA A 280 19.89 -0.75 10.85
N THR A 281 20.39 -0.27 12.00
CA THR A 281 20.77 -1.15 13.11
C THR A 281 19.57 -1.97 13.58
N ASN A 282 19.66 -3.29 13.45
CA ASN A 282 18.56 -4.24 13.68
C ASN A 282 17.25 -3.90 12.91
N SER A 283 17.38 -3.22 11.77
CA SER A 283 16.23 -2.72 10.99
C SER A 283 15.27 -1.83 11.79
N CYS A 284 15.75 -1.21 12.87
CA CYS A 284 14.98 -0.33 13.74
C CYS A 284 14.94 1.10 13.20
N TRP A 285 14.02 1.91 13.73
CA TRP A 285 14.11 3.36 13.66
C TRP A 285 15.24 3.87 14.57
N ASP A 286 15.81 5.05 14.28
CA ASP A 286 16.81 5.68 15.13
C ASP A 286 16.17 6.34 16.36
N TRP A 287 16.23 5.61 17.48
CA TRP A 287 15.70 6.03 18.77
C TRP A 287 16.75 6.14 19.87
N TRP A 288 18.02 5.87 19.55
CA TRP A 288 19.12 5.94 20.50
C TRP A 288 20.37 6.60 19.95
N GLY A 289 20.30 7.18 18.74
CA GLY A 289 21.36 7.96 18.13
C GLY A 289 22.42 7.10 17.44
N TYR A 290 22.04 5.92 16.93
CA TYR A 290 22.99 5.06 16.20
C TYR A 290 23.33 5.62 14.82
N ASP A 291 22.43 6.42 14.24
CA ASP A 291 22.62 7.06 12.93
C ASP A 291 22.99 8.54 13.09
N SER A 292 22.32 9.27 13.98
CA SER A 292 22.55 10.70 14.17
C SER A 292 22.51 11.13 15.63
N ALA A 293 23.44 11.99 16.06
CA ALA A 293 23.36 12.65 17.36
C ALA A 293 22.10 13.54 17.53
N ASN A 294 21.45 13.91 16.42
CA ASN A 294 20.22 14.70 16.42
C ASN A 294 18.95 13.85 16.28
N TYR A 295 19.02 12.52 16.43
CA TYR A 295 17.89 11.59 16.21
C TYR A 295 16.57 11.98 16.88
N ALA A 296 16.62 12.66 18.03
CA ALA A 296 15.44 13.12 18.76
C ALA A 296 15.01 14.56 18.45
N LYS A 297 15.79 15.35 17.69
CA LYS A 297 15.50 16.75 17.35
C LYS A 297 14.93 16.87 15.93
N LYS A 298 14.33 18.01 15.57
CA LYS A 298 13.81 18.23 14.20
C LYS A 298 14.85 17.97 13.10
N SER A 299 16.13 18.20 13.35
CA SER A 299 17.20 17.92 12.38
C SER A 299 17.57 16.43 12.26
N GLY A 300 16.93 15.52 13.01
CA GLY A 300 17.12 14.08 12.91
C GLY A 300 16.69 13.56 11.53
N PRO A 301 17.58 12.89 10.75
CA PRO A 301 17.31 12.55 9.35
C PRO A 301 16.02 11.77 9.12
N GLN A 302 15.80 10.69 9.89
CA GLN A 302 14.60 9.87 9.74
C GLN A 302 13.31 10.64 10.07
N MET A 303 13.32 11.46 11.13
CA MET A 303 12.15 12.25 11.49
C MET A 303 11.85 13.34 10.44
N ALA A 304 12.88 14.04 9.98
CA ALA A 304 12.75 15.06 8.94
C ALA A 304 12.18 14.46 7.65
N ALA A 305 12.61 13.26 7.28
CA ALA A 305 12.08 12.53 6.14
C ALA A 305 10.59 12.18 6.30
N ILE A 306 10.20 11.62 7.45
CA ILE A 306 8.79 11.28 7.74
C ILE A 306 7.92 12.54 7.73
N LYS A 307 8.42 13.64 8.33
CA LYS A 307 7.73 14.92 8.28
C LYS A 307 7.57 15.38 6.82
N ALA A 308 8.62 15.32 6.00
CA ALA A 308 8.54 15.71 4.60
C ALA A 308 7.52 14.87 3.81
N MET A 309 7.38 13.57 4.12
CA MET A 309 6.32 12.73 3.56
C MET A 309 4.92 13.20 3.99
N VAL A 310 4.74 13.55 5.27
CA VAL A 310 3.49 14.13 5.79
C VAL A 310 3.18 15.47 5.11
N ASP A 311 4.17 16.31 4.89
CA ASP A 311 4.00 17.59 4.19
C ASP A 311 3.59 17.37 2.73
N GLN A 312 4.24 16.43 2.04
CA GLN A 312 3.92 16.08 0.66
C GLN A 312 2.49 15.55 0.55
N VAL A 313 2.09 14.58 1.38
CA VAL A 313 0.72 14.05 1.33
C VAL A 313 -0.33 15.09 1.71
N SER A 314 0.06 16.09 2.50
CA SER A 314 -0.83 17.19 2.91
C SER A 314 -0.68 18.46 2.06
N ALA A 315 0.06 18.41 0.95
CA ALA A 315 0.30 19.57 0.11
C ALA A 315 -0.89 19.90 -0.81
N GLY A 316 -1.87 19.00 -0.92
CA GLY A 316 -3.10 19.26 -1.66
C GLY A 316 -3.95 20.29 -0.90
N THR A 317 -4.26 21.41 -1.53
CA THR A 317 -5.12 22.44 -0.93
C THR A 317 -6.59 22.10 -1.12
N THR A 318 -7.42 22.50 -0.15
CA THR A 318 -8.86 22.74 -0.33
C THR A 318 -9.07 23.95 -1.24
N THR A 319 -8.60 23.89 -2.47
CA THR A 319 -9.49 24.40 -3.50
C THR A 319 -10.64 23.38 -3.47
N PRO A 320 -11.93 23.79 -3.38
CA PRO A 320 -12.94 22.98 -4.06
C PRO A 320 -12.35 22.61 -5.41
N PRO A 321 -12.58 21.41 -5.98
CA PRO A 321 -12.20 21.23 -7.37
C PRO A 321 -12.61 22.51 -8.09
N PRO A 322 -11.73 23.19 -8.85
CA PRO A 322 -12.22 24.24 -9.74
C PRO A 322 -13.44 23.62 -10.41
N ALA A 323 -14.52 24.37 -10.56
CA ALA A 323 -15.80 23.88 -11.09
C ALA A 323 -15.62 23.34 -12.54
N SER A 324 -14.89 22.25 -12.67
CA SER A 324 -14.21 21.73 -13.85
C SER A 324 -13.65 20.31 -13.66
N MET A 325 -13.66 19.70 -12.46
CA MET A 325 -13.57 18.22 -12.43
C MET A 325 -14.93 17.66 -12.81
N LEU A 326 -15.02 17.21 -14.05
CA LEU A 326 -16.23 16.60 -14.60
C LEU A 326 -16.61 15.36 -13.79
N ALA A 327 -17.90 15.24 -13.50
CA ALA A 327 -18.45 14.08 -12.81
C ALA A 327 -18.14 12.79 -13.58
N ALA A 328 -18.05 11.66 -12.87
CA ALA A 328 -17.95 10.37 -13.52
C ALA A 328 -19.16 10.12 -14.43
N PRO A 329 -18.97 9.70 -15.69
CA PRO A 329 -20.06 9.26 -16.54
C PRO A 329 -20.89 8.17 -15.84
N THR A 330 -22.21 8.34 -15.85
CA THR A 330 -23.16 7.36 -15.29
C THR A 330 -23.84 6.56 -16.41
N GLY A 331 -24.51 5.47 -16.05
CA GLY A 331 -25.23 4.64 -17.03
C GLY A 331 -24.31 3.97 -18.05
N VAL A 332 -23.05 3.68 -17.67
CA VAL A 332 -22.11 3.03 -18.57
C VAL A 332 -22.50 1.58 -18.77
N VAL A 333 -22.83 1.22 -20.01
CA VAL A 333 -23.30 -0.12 -20.39
C VAL A 333 -22.65 -0.56 -21.70
N THR A 334 -22.56 -1.88 -21.89
CA THR A 334 -22.06 -2.51 -23.11
C THR A 334 -23.21 -3.05 -23.96
N SER A 335 -23.09 -3.00 -25.28
CA SER A 335 -24.09 -3.50 -26.23
C SER A 335 -23.46 -3.86 -27.58
N ASN A 336 -24.27 -4.43 -28.49
CA ASN A 336 -23.86 -4.77 -29.87
C ASN A 336 -22.57 -5.61 -29.94
N ALA A 337 -22.43 -6.60 -29.05
CA ALA A 337 -21.30 -7.50 -29.04
C ALA A 337 -21.16 -8.24 -30.38
N SER A 338 -19.97 -8.19 -30.98
CA SER A 338 -19.59 -8.99 -32.15
C SER A 338 -18.42 -9.90 -31.80
N ALA A 339 -17.91 -10.67 -32.77
CA ALA A 339 -16.71 -11.48 -32.59
C ALA A 339 -15.43 -10.66 -32.37
N SER A 340 -15.43 -9.37 -32.70
CA SER A 340 -14.24 -8.52 -32.61
C SER A 340 -14.49 -7.09 -32.15
N SER A 341 -15.71 -6.78 -31.69
CA SER A 341 -16.07 -5.44 -31.25
C SER A 341 -17.14 -5.41 -30.15
N MET A 342 -17.21 -4.29 -29.44
CA MET A 342 -18.22 -3.99 -28.43
C MET A 342 -18.56 -2.51 -28.45
N THR A 343 -19.83 -2.15 -28.35
CA THR A 343 -20.25 -0.76 -28.15
C THR A 343 -20.35 -0.46 -26.65
N ILE A 344 -19.74 0.64 -26.23
CA ILE A 344 -19.81 1.20 -24.88
C ILE A 344 -20.61 2.49 -24.97
N SER A 345 -21.65 2.65 -24.16
CA SER A 345 -22.49 3.86 -24.13
C SER A 345 -22.69 4.36 -22.70
N TRP A 346 -22.89 5.67 -22.54
CA TRP A 346 -23.00 6.34 -21.24
C TRP A 346 -23.91 7.58 -21.31
N ASN A 347 -24.24 8.15 -20.16
CA ASN A 347 -24.95 9.42 -20.08
C ASN A 347 -24.00 10.61 -20.23
N ALA A 348 -24.45 11.68 -20.88
CA ALA A 348 -23.66 12.91 -21.02
C ALA A 348 -23.34 13.54 -19.65
N VAL A 349 -22.11 14.01 -19.49
CA VAL A 349 -21.65 14.76 -18.33
C VAL A 349 -21.66 16.25 -18.66
N THR A 350 -22.34 17.05 -17.83
CA THR A 350 -22.40 18.50 -18.00
C THR A 350 -20.98 19.09 -17.89
N GLY A 351 -20.58 19.91 -18.87
CA GLY A 351 -19.25 20.51 -18.94
C GLY A 351 -18.20 19.67 -19.70
N ALA A 352 -18.54 18.45 -20.12
CA ALA A 352 -17.63 17.63 -20.90
C ALA A 352 -17.50 18.13 -22.34
N ALA A 353 -16.26 18.39 -22.78
CA ALA A 353 -15.95 18.65 -24.17
C ALA A 353 -15.79 17.34 -24.97
N SER A 354 -15.34 16.27 -24.30
CA SER A 354 -15.19 14.93 -24.88
C SER A 354 -15.11 13.85 -23.79
N TYR A 355 -14.83 12.61 -24.18
CA TYR A 355 -14.69 11.45 -23.32
C TYR A 355 -13.52 10.59 -23.76
N ASN A 356 -12.91 9.89 -22.80
CA ASN A 356 -11.94 8.82 -23.03
C ASN A 356 -12.47 7.51 -22.49
N VAL A 357 -12.29 6.45 -23.27
CA VAL A 357 -12.72 5.09 -22.96
C VAL A 357 -11.48 4.25 -22.68
N TYR A 358 -11.55 3.47 -21.61
CA TYR A 358 -10.47 2.64 -21.13
C TYR A 358 -10.92 1.19 -21.15
N ARG A 359 -10.18 0.31 -21.80
CA ARG A 359 -10.32 -1.15 -21.68
C ARG A 359 -9.32 -1.62 -20.65
N SER A 360 -9.84 -2.07 -19.51
CA SER A 360 -9.07 -2.26 -18.28
C SER A 360 -8.36 -0.96 -17.90
N ALA A 361 -7.03 -0.91 -17.92
CA ALA A 361 -6.25 0.31 -17.61
C ALA A 361 -5.78 1.08 -18.86
N ASN A 362 -5.98 0.56 -20.07
CA ASN A 362 -5.44 1.14 -21.29
C ASN A 362 -6.52 1.96 -22.02
N LYS A 363 -6.18 3.19 -22.41
CA LYS A 363 -7.04 4.04 -23.24
C LYS A 363 -7.22 3.41 -24.62
N THR A 364 -8.45 3.23 -25.08
CA THR A 364 -8.77 2.56 -26.36
C THR A 364 -9.00 3.54 -27.50
N ASN A 365 -9.54 4.72 -27.22
CA ASN A 365 -9.79 5.74 -28.23
C ASN A 365 -8.51 6.54 -28.52
N ALA A 366 -8.09 6.62 -29.79
CA ALA A 366 -6.94 7.43 -30.19
C ALA A 366 -7.27 8.95 -30.19
N LEU A 367 -8.50 9.30 -30.58
CA LEU A 367 -9.02 10.66 -30.58
C LEU A 367 -10.09 10.82 -29.48
N PRO A 368 -10.26 12.02 -28.89
CA PRO A 368 -11.31 12.26 -27.91
C PRO A 368 -12.70 11.98 -28.49
N VAL A 369 -13.54 11.26 -27.75
CA VAL A 369 -14.90 10.89 -28.19
C VAL A 369 -15.86 12.03 -27.81
N THR A 370 -16.48 12.70 -28.79
CA THR A 370 -17.45 13.78 -28.51
C THR A 370 -18.89 13.29 -28.39
N ALA A 371 -19.16 12.06 -28.82
CA ALA A 371 -20.42 11.36 -28.61
C ALA A 371 -20.47 10.69 -27.23
N THR A 372 -21.65 10.19 -26.83
CA THR A 372 -21.84 9.40 -25.61
C THR A 372 -21.80 7.89 -25.86
N SER A 373 -21.13 7.49 -26.94
CA SER A 373 -20.93 6.09 -27.30
C SER A 373 -19.61 5.90 -28.05
N PHE A 374 -18.96 4.75 -27.85
CA PHE A 374 -17.74 4.36 -28.53
C PHE A 374 -17.78 2.87 -28.90
N ASN A 375 -17.41 2.52 -30.12
CA ASN A 375 -17.29 1.13 -30.56
C ASN A 375 -15.82 0.69 -30.49
N ASP A 376 -15.50 -0.11 -29.48
CA ASP A 376 -14.16 -0.69 -29.32
C ASP A 376 -14.02 -1.90 -30.25
N THR A 377 -12.95 -1.93 -31.05
CA THR A 377 -12.71 -2.95 -32.09
C THR A 377 -11.38 -3.67 -31.88
N GLY A 378 -11.12 -4.74 -32.64
CA GLY A 378 -9.91 -5.55 -32.49
C GLY A 378 -9.92 -6.43 -31.23
N LEU A 379 -11.10 -6.74 -30.70
CA LEU A 379 -11.28 -7.65 -29.58
C LEU A 379 -11.09 -9.10 -30.02
N ALA A 380 -10.66 -9.96 -29.09
CA ALA A 380 -10.66 -11.39 -29.29
C ALA A 380 -12.10 -11.93 -29.17
N VAL A 381 -12.44 -12.92 -29.98
CA VAL A 381 -13.73 -13.61 -29.98
C VAL A 381 -13.96 -14.36 -28.66
N ALA A 382 -15.22 -14.47 -28.22
CA ALA A 382 -15.64 -15.16 -27.00
C ALA A 382 -14.87 -14.77 -25.72
N THR A 383 -14.41 -13.52 -25.65
CA THR A 383 -13.54 -13.01 -24.58
C THR A 383 -14.28 -11.93 -23.80
N GLN A 384 -14.23 -12.02 -22.47
CA GLN A 384 -14.78 -11.00 -21.60
C GLN A 384 -13.81 -9.83 -21.46
N TYR A 385 -14.35 -8.62 -21.56
CA TYR A 385 -13.63 -7.37 -21.39
C TYR A 385 -14.38 -6.45 -20.41
N SER A 386 -13.64 -5.48 -19.90
CA SER A 386 -14.13 -4.47 -18.95
C SER A 386 -13.76 -3.08 -19.42
N TRP A 387 -14.69 -2.13 -19.36
CA TRP A 387 -14.47 -0.75 -19.72
C TRP A 387 -14.84 0.22 -18.61
N THR A 388 -14.11 1.34 -18.57
CA THR A 388 -14.49 2.55 -17.84
C THR A 388 -14.44 3.75 -18.79
N VAL A 389 -15.20 4.79 -18.47
CA VAL A 389 -15.26 6.04 -19.25
C VAL A 389 -14.94 7.20 -18.33
N LYS A 390 -14.15 8.15 -18.83
CA LYS A 390 -13.89 9.43 -18.16
C LYS A 390 -14.34 10.57 -19.05
N ALA A 391 -15.01 11.55 -18.45
CA ALA A 391 -15.30 12.81 -19.12
C ALA A 391 -14.04 13.68 -19.19
N VAL A 392 -13.91 14.48 -20.24
CA VAL A 392 -12.75 15.33 -20.51
C VAL A 392 -13.21 16.76 -20.78
N ASP A 393 -12.62 17.74 -20.11
CA ASP A 393 -12.98 19.15 -20.25
C ASP A 393 -12.35 19.80 -21.49
N SER A 394 -12.67 21.08 -21.75
CA SER A 394 -12.12 21.82 -22.90
C SER A 394 -10.60 22.07 -22.82
N ASN A 395 -9.99 21.86 -21.65
CA ASN A 395 -8.54 21.96 -21.42
C ASN A 395 -7.85 20.59 -21.49
N SER A 396 -8.56 19.55 -21.95
CA SER A 396 -8.08 18.16 -22.02
C SER A 396 -7.81 17.49 -20.66
N ALA A 397 -8.36 18.01 -19.56
CA ALA A 397 -8.27 17.39 -18.24
C ALA A 397 -9.36 16.32 -18.07
N GLU A 398 -8.99 15.15 -17.53
CA GLU A 398 -9.93 14.06 -17.25
C GLU A 398 -10.60 14.18 -15.88
N GLY A 399 -11.89 13.91 -15.83
CA GLY A 399 -12.66 13.74 -14.59
C GLY A 399 -12.56 12.33 -13.99
N ALA A 400 -13.45 12.05 -13.03
CA ALA A 400 -13.52 10.75 -12.39
C ALA A 400 -13.92 9.63 -13.38
N ALA A 401 -13.41 8.41 -13.15
CA ALA A 401 -13.80 7.24 -13.93
C ALA A 401 -15.19 6.75 -13.55
N SER A 402 -15.95 6.29 -14.55
CA SER A 402 -17.24 5.63 -14.35
C SER A 402 -17.12 4.34 -13.54
N ALA A 403 -18.27 3.82 -13.11
CA ALA A 403 -18.38 2.41 -12.74
C ALA A 403 -17.95 1.50 -13.91
N LEU A 404 -17.46 0.30 -13.57
CA LEU A 404 -17.05 -0.71 -14.54
C LEU A 404 -18.25 -1.26 -15.31
N ALA A 405 -18.15 -1.27 -16.64
CA ALA A 405 -19.06 -1.98 -17.52
C ALA A 405 -18.34 -3.18 -18.13
N THR A 406 -18.94 -4.36 -18.07
CA THR A 406 -18.36 -5.60 -18.62
C THR A 406 -19.16 -6.09 -19.82
N GLY A 407 -18.51 -6.81 -20.73
CA GLY A 407 -19.18 -7.45 -21.87
C GLY A 407 -18.32 -8.55 -22.46
N THR A 408 -18.97 -9.55 -23.07
CA THR A 408 -18.30 -10.68 -23.72
C THR A 408 -18.56 -10.62 -25.23
N THR A 409 -17.50 -10.69 -26.03
CA THR A 409 -17.63 -10.75 -27.50
C THR A 409 -18.35 -12.03 -27.93
N SER A 410 -19.13 -11.96 -29.00
CA SER A 410 -19.93 -13.09 -29.51
C SER A 410 -19.08 -14.08 -30.31
N GLY A 411 -19.65 -15.22 -30.70
CA GLY A 411 -19.01 -16.22 -31.57
C GLY A 411 -18.34 -17.35 -30.78
N THR A 412 -17.86 -18.36 -31.50
CA THR A 412 -17.09 -19.46 -30.93
C THR A 412 -15.59 -19.17 -31.05
N PRO A 413 -14.80 -19.39 -29.98
CA PRO A 413 -13.34 -19.33 -30.10
C PRO A 413 -12.87 -20.21 -31.27
N PRO A 414 -11.83 -19.83 -32.03
CA PRO A 414 -11.19 -20.77 -32.93
C PRO A 414 -10.75 -22.00 -32.11
N PRO A 415 -10.79 -23.21 -32.68
CA PRO A 415 -10.28 -24.39 -31.99
C PRO A 415 -8.88 -24.08 -31.47
N THR A 416 -8.63 -24.39 -30.20
CA THR A 416 -7.30 -24.28 -29.61
C THR A 416 -6.33 -25.01 -30.54
N ALA A 417 -5.29 -24.34 -31.01
CA ALA A 417 -4.35 -24.94 -31.95
C ALA A 417 -3.71 -26.18 -31.30
N THR A 418 -4.17 -27.37 -31.69
CA THR A 418 -3.56 -28.61 -31.24
C THR A 418 -2.29 -28.84 -32.05
N CYS A 419 -1.14 -28.81 -31.38
CA CYS A 419 0.10 -29.29 -31.97
C CYS A 419 0.27 -30.79 -31.70
N ALA A 420 0.86 -31.49 -32.65
CA ALA A 420 1.34 -32.85 -32.46
C ALA A 420 2.78 -32.94 -32.99
N THR A 421 3.69 -33.47 -32.16
CA THR A 421 5.05 -33.83 -32.56
C THR A 421 5.12 -35.34 -32.60
N ALA A 422 5.31 -35.92 -33.78
CA ALA A 422 5.40 -37.36 -33.94
C ALA A 422 6.26 -37.71 -35.16
N SER A 423 6.55 -38.99 -35.34
CA SER A 423 7.18 -39.46 -36.57
C SER A 423 6.27 -39.22 -37.78
N ASN A 424 6.85 -39.05 -38.96
CA ASN A 424 6.12 -38.87 -40.21
C ASN A 424 5.13 -40.03 -40.46
N TYR A 425 5.52 -41.26 -40.12
CA TYR A 425 4.62 -42.41 -40.10
C TYR A 425 3.40 -42.18 -39.18
N ALA A 426 3.62 -41.82 -37.91
CA ALA A 426 2.54 -41.60 -36.96
C ALA A 426 1.61 -40.43 -37.34
N HIS A 427 2.12 -39.41 -38.01
CA HIS A 427 1.29 -38.32 -38.57
C HIS A 427 0.33 -38.81 -39.65
N THR A 428 0.78 -39.70 -40.53
CA THR A 428 -0.06 -40.27 -41.60
C THR A 428 -1.16 -41.18 -41.04
N VAL A 429 -0.82 -42.05 -40.09
CA VAL A 429 -1.78 -42.94 -39.41
C VAL A 429 -2.85 -42.13 -38.67
N ALA A 430 -2.48 -40.99 -38.10
CA ALA A 430 -3.41 -40.13 -37.37
C ALA A 430 -4.17 -39.11 -38.25
N GLY A 431 -4.07 -39.21 -39.59
CA GLY A 431 -4.78 -38.32 -40.53
C GLY A 431 -4.26 -36.89 -40.59
N ARG A 432 -3.12 -36.59 -39.96
CA ARG A 432 -2.50 -35.24 -39.95
C ARG A 432 -1.62 -34.98 -41.18
N ALA A 433 -1.24 -36.03 -41.89
CA ALA A 433 -0.40 -35.99 -43.09
C ALA A 433 -0.81 -37.10 -44.07
N TYR A 434 -0.33 -37.04 -45.31
CA TYR A 434 -0.49 -38.10 -46.31
C TYR A 434 0.86 -38.45 -46.95
N VAL A 435 0.90 -39.61 -47.61
CA VAL A 435 2.08 -40.11 -48.33
C VAL A 435 1.90 -40.01 -49.83
N PHE A 436 2.95 -39.56 -50.50
CA PHE A 436 3.07 -39.65 -51.95
C PHE A 436 4.53 -39.94 -52.33
N ALA A 437 4.74 -40.96 -53.16
CA ALA A 437 6.06 -41.37 -53.66
C ALA A 437 7.15 -41.55 -52.57
N GLY A 438 6.79 -42.08 -51.39
CA GLY A 438 7.73 -42.32 -50.28
C GLY A 438 8.03 -41.10 -49.39
N PHE A 439 7.46 -39.94 -49.70
CA PHE A 439 7.55 -38.72 -48.90
C PHE A 439 6.23 -38.42 -48.19
N THR A 440 6.32 -37.74 -47.06
CA THR A 440 5.17 -37.34 -46.22
C THR A 440 4.90 -35.85 -46.40
N TYR A 441 3.62 -35.49 -46.51
CA TYR A 441 3.15 -34.12 -46.70
C TYR A 441 2.05 -33.78 -45.69
N ALA A 442 2.11 -32.60 -45.09
CA ALA A 442 1.10 -32.15 -44.12
C ALA A 442 -0.27 -31.98 -44.80
N ASN A 443 -1.33 -32.50 -44.16
CA ASN A 443 -2.67 -32.48 -44.74
C ASN A 443 -3.23 -31.05 -44.76
N GLY A 444 -3.78 -30.61 -45.89
CA GLY A 444 -4.23 -29.23 -46.11
C GLY A 444 -3.17 -28.28 -46.66
N SER A 445 -2.00 -28.14 -46.02
CA SER A 445 -0.95 -27.21 -46.48
C SER A 445 0.01 -27.77 -47.53
N ASN A 446 0.07 -29.11 -47.67
CA ASN A 446 0.98 -29.83 -48.55
C ASN A 446 2.47 -29.53 -48.33
N GLN A 447 2.85 -29.05 -47.14
CA GLN A 447 4.25 -28.84 -46.78
C GLN A 447 4.98 -30.18 -46.67
N SER A 448 6.14 -30.30 -47.33
CA SER A 448 6.96 -31.50 -47.29
C SER A 448 7.56 -31.71 -45.90
N MET A 449 7.31 -32.89 -45.32
CA MET A 449 7.79 -33.31 -44.00
C MET A 449 9.02 -34.23 -44.10
N GLY A 450 9.45 -34.58 -45.33
CA GLY A 450 10.54 -35.52 -45.58
C GLY A 450 10.07 -36.98 -45.74
N LEU A 451 10.97 -37.92 -45.53
CA LEU A 451 10.73 -39.35 -45.79
C LEU A 451 9.63 -39.92 -44.89
N TRP A 452 8.81 -40.83 -45.44
CA TRP A 452 7.84 -41.59 -44.66
C TRP A 452 8.52 -42.71 -43.88
N ASN A 453 8.86 -42.43 -42.62
CA ASN A 453 9.48 -43.39 -41.71
C ASN A 453 9.16 -43.03 -40.24
N ILE A 454 9.68 -43.85 -39.32
CA ILE A 454 9.50 -43.66 -37.87
C ILE A 454 10.57 -42.76 -37.21
N PHE A 455 11.63 -42.39 -37.91
CA PHE A 455 12.78 -41.64 -37.41
C PHE A 455 12.70 -40.12 -37.69
N SER A 456 12.07 -39.73 -38.79
CA SER A 456 11.82 -38.35 -39.17
C SER A 456 10.65 -37.82 -38.36
N ILE A 457 10.93 -36.90 -37.44
CA ILE A 457 9.95 -36.30 -36.53
C ILE A 457 9.66 -34.88 -36.98
N THR A 458 8.37 -34.55 -37.07
CA THR A 458 7.89 -33.23 -37.46
C THR A 458 6.88 -32.75 -36.42
N THR A 459 6.84 -31.45 -36.15
CA THR A 459 5.73 -30.86 -35.38
C THR A 459 4.74 -30.23 -36.36
N LEU A 460 3.48 -30.68 -36.29
CA LEU A 460 2.38 -30.09 -37.04
C LEU A 460 1.46 -29.30 -36.11
N LYS A 461 1.12 -28.08 -36.52
CA LYS A 461 0.13 -27.21 -35.90
C LYS A 461 -1.15 -27.25 -36.73
N MET A 462 -2.29 -27.56 -36.11
CA MET A 462 -3.60 -27.46 -36.74
C MET A 462 -4.05 -26.00 -36.76
N THR A 463 -4.25 -25.42 -37.94
CA THR A 463 -4.68 -24.02 -38.13
C THR A 463 -6.10 -23.89 -38.66
N GLY A 464 -6.75 -25.00 -38.99
CA GLY A 464 -8.14 -25.10 -39.42
C GLY A 464 -8.59 -26.57 -39.43
N ALA A 465 -9.87 -26.82 -39.66
CA ALA A 465 -10.40 -28.19 -39.76
C ALA A 465 -9.63 -28.97 -40.85
N ASN A 466 -8.93 -30.04 -40.45
CA ASN A 466 -8.04 -30.85 -41.29
C ASN A 466 -6.94 -30.06 -42.04
N TYR A 467 -6.55 -28.89 -41.55
CA TYR A 467 -5.48 -28.08 -42.15
C TYR A 467 -4.30 -27.95 -41.18
N TYR A 468 -3.18 -28.58 -41.55
CA TYR A 468 -1.97 -28.67 -40.74
C TYR A 468 -0.79 -28.01 -41.43
N VAL A 469 -0.01 -27.25 -40.67
CA VAL A 469 1.26 -26.64 -41.13
C VAL A 469 2.42 -27.09 -40.25
N ILE A 470 3.62 -27.16 -40.82
CA ILE A 470 4.86 -27.38 -40.08
C ILE A 470 5.12 -26.16 -39.20
N GLY A 471 5.29 -26.36 -37.89
CA GLY A 471 5.56 -25.28 -36.95
C GLY A 471 5.56 -25.75 -35.50
N SER A 472 6.02 -24.89 -34.59
CA SER A 472 5.96 -25.13 -33.15
C SER A 472 4.70 -24.51 -32.52
N CYS A 473 4.29 -25.05 -31.37
CA CYS A 473 3.44 -24.33 -30.43
C CYS A 473 4.37 -23.60 -29.44
N SER A 474 4.22 -22.28 -29.33
CA SER A 474 4.83 -21.47 -28.27
C SER A 474 3.77 -21.03 -27.28
#